data_AF-C3XIN7-F1
#
_entry.id   AF-C3XIN7-F1
#
_cell.length_a   1.000
_cell.length_b   1.000
_cell.length_c   1.000
_cell.angle_alpha   90.00
_cell.angle_beta   90.00
_cell.angle_gamma   90.00
#
_symmetry.space_group_name_H-M   'P 1'
#
loop_
_entity.id
_entity.type
_entity.pdbx_description
1 polymer ?
#
loop_
_entity_poly.entity_id
_entity_poly.type
_entity_poly.pdbx_seq_one_letter_code
_entity_poly.pdbx_strand_id
1 'polypeptide(L)'
;MLKVKQIFTLKRILISLISLCVMLFFVGGCSFRLMDWQWYQVKNLCKNESGIYIVNKELYEDMITHNLQDNKYTRKMEEFSKTVYERYQSINSRIYKLDDRKYYYYDMTKNKSYVVSFERNFAYKNYGIFLTGDEGRGFEMKSSEILECFNRNNTFLVKE
;
A
#
# COMPACT_ATOMS: atom_id res chain seq x y z
N MET A 1 19.29 -20.57 -46.80
CA MET A 1 18.93 -19.13 -46.82
C MET A 1 17.83 -18.75 -45.81
N LEU A 2 16.75 -19.52 -45.65
CA LEU A 2 15.66 -19.23 -44.69
C LEU A 2 16.12 -19.04 -43.23
N LYS A 3 17.05 -19.89 -42.74
CA LYS A 3 17.57 -19.80 -41.37
C LYS A 3 18.34 -18.50 -41.09
N VAL A 4 19.08 -17.98 -42.06
CA VAL A 4 19.87 -16.74 -41.91
C VAL A 4 18.94 -15.53 -41.81
N LYS A 5 17.90 -15.46 -42.65
CA LYS A 5 16.88 -14.40 -42.60
C LYS A 5 16.15 -14.39 -41.25
N GLN A 6 15.79 -15.57 -40.73
CA GLN A 6 15.19 -15.72 -39.39
C GLN A 6 16.10 -15.21 -38.27
N ILE A 7 17.41 -15.50 -38.33
CA ILE A 7 18.39 -14.99 -37.36
C ILE A 7 18.47 -13.46 -37.40
N PHE A 8 18.51 -12.85 -38.58
CA PHE A 8 18.51 -11.39 -38.72
C PHE A 8 17.21 -10.76 -38.20
N THR A 9 16.06 -11.38 -38.45
CA THR A 9 14.77 -10.93 -37.90
C THR A 9 14.75 -11.04 -36.37
N LEU A 10 15.21 -12.15 -35.80
CA LEU A 10 15.29 -12.35 -34.35
C LEU A 10 16.20 -11.30 -33.70
N LYS A 11 17.38 -11.05 -34.29
CA LYS A 11 18.30 -10.01 -33.84
C LYS A 11 17.64 -8.62 -33.83
N ARG A 12 16.90 -8.29 -34.89
CA ARG A 12 16.18 -7.01 -34.99
C ARG A 12 15.08 -6.88 -33.93
N ILE A 13 14.31 -7.94 -33.70
CA ILE A 13 13.27 -7.98 -32.66
C ILE A 13 13.91 -7.81 -31.27
N LEU A 14 14.99 -8.52 -31.00
CA LEU A 14 15.69 -8.44 -29.71
C LEU A 14 16.19 -7.01 -29.43
N ILE A 15 16.82 -6.36 -30.42
CA ILE A 15 17.27 -4.96 -30.30
C ILE A 15 16.08 -4.03 -30.00
N SER A 16 14.95 -4.24 -30.69
CA SER A 16 13.74 -3.44 -30.45
C SER A 16 13.19 -3.64 -29.04
N LEU A 17 13.19 -4.87 -28.53
CA LEU A 17 12.73 -5.17 -27.16
C LEU A 17 13.65 -4.57 -26.10
N ILE A 18 14.97 -4.67 -26.28
CA ILE A 18 15.95 -4.07 -25.36
C ILE A 18 15.76 -2.54 -25.34
N SER A 19 15.63 -1.92 -26.51
CA SER A 19 15.40 -0.47 -26.62
C SER A 19 14.12 -0.05 -25.88
N LEU A 20 13.03 -0.82 -26.02
CA LEU A 20 11.80 -0.59 -25.29
C LEU A 20 11.98 -0.71 -23.78
N CYS A 21 12.67 -1.75 -23.30
CA CYS A 21 12.95 -1.93 -21.87
C CYS A 21 13.76 -0.76 -21.29
N VAL A 22 14.76 -0.28 -22.02
CA VAL A 22 15.57 0.88 -21.62
C VAL A 22 14.72 2.14 -21.54
N MET A 23 13.87 2.40 -22.54
CA MET A 23 12.92 3.52 -22.52
C MET A 23 12.00 3.44 -21.29
N LEU A 24 11.40 2.28 -21.04
CA LEU A 24 10.51 2.07 -19.89
C LEU A 24 11.22 2.22 -18.55
N PHE A 25 12.50 1.83 -18.45
CA PHE A 25 13.31 2.01 -17.24
C PHE A 25 13.47 3.49 -16.89
N PHE A 26 13.80 4.34 -17.88
CA PHE A 26 13.95 5.78 -17.64
C PHE A 26 12.61 6.48 -17.40
N VAL A 27 11.57 6.16 -18.18
CA VAL A 27 10.21 6.69 -17.96
C VAL A 27 9.66 6.26 -16.58
N GLY A 28 10.06 5.08 -16.11
CA GLY A 28 9.73 4.57 -14.78
C GLY A 28 10.50 5.24 -13.63
N GLY A 29 11.34 6.25 -13.90
CA GLY A 29 12.18 6.90 -12.89
C GLY A 29 13.39 6.05 -12.50
N CYS A 30 14.10 5.50 -13.48
CA CYS A 30 15.20 4.55 -13.27
C CYS A 30 14.76 3.31 -12.48
N SER A 31 13.56 2.81 -12.75
CA SER A 31 12.99 1.64 -12.06
C SER A 31 12.34 0.65 -13.02
N PHE A 32 12.24 -0.60 -12.60
CA PHE A 32 11.60 -1.66 -13.38
C PHE A 32 10.07 -1.67 -13.26
N ARG A 33 9.49 -0.72 -12.52
CA ARG A 33 8.07 -0.65 -12.16
C ARG A 33 7.11 -0.82 -13.33
N LEU A 34 7.37 -0.16 -14.46
CA LEU A 34 6.47 -0.19 -15.62
C LEU A 34 6.50 -1.52 -16.37
N MET A 35 7.59 -2.28 -16.23
CA MET A 35 7.76 -3.61 -16.80
C MET A 35 7.27 -4.72 -15.84
N ASP A 36 6.83 -4.34 -14.64
CA ASP A 36 6.48 -5.27 -13.59
C ASP A 36 4.98 -5.54 -13.53
N TRP A 37 4.57 -6.78 -13.75
CA TRP A 37 3.16 -7.15 -13.64
C TRP A 37 2.61 -6.98 -12.20
N GLN A 38 3.45 -7.16 -11.16
CA GLN A 38 3.03 -7.02 -9.77
C GLN A 38 2.70 -5.56 -9.41
N TRP A 39 3.33 -4.58 -10.08
CA TRP A 39 2.97 -3.17 -9.92
C TRP A 39 1.50 -2.91 -10.28
N TYR A 40 1.02 -3.48 -11.38
CA TYR A 40 -0.37 -3.32 -11.81
C TYR A 40 -1.34 -4.07 -10.89
N GLN A 41 -0.90 -5.18 -10.29
CA GLN A 41 -1.69 -5.86 -9.25
C GLN A 41 -1.89 -4.97 -8.03
N VAL A 42 -0.82 -4.35 -7.51
CA VAL A 42 -0.93 -3.40 -6.40
C VAL A 42 -1.82 -2.23 -6.76
N LYS A 43 -1.70 -1.65 -7.97
CA LYS A 43 -2.60 -0.57 -8.42
C LYS A 43 -4.07 -1.00 -8.40
N ASN A 44 -4.38 -2.24 -8.77
CA ASN A 44 -5.74 -2.77 -8.74
C ASN A 44 -6.23 -2.99 -7.30
N LEU A 45 -5.42 -3.61 -6.45
CA LEU A 45 -5.71 -3.76 -5.01
C LEU A 45 -5.94 -2.40 -4.36
N CYS A 46 -5.09 -1.43 -4.66
CA CYS A 46 -5.24 -0.07 -4.18
C CYS A 46 -6.58 0.55 -4.57
N LYS A 47 -6.94 0.42 -5.84
CA LYS A 47 -8.17 1.01 -6.36
C LYS A 47 -9.41 0.39 -5.75
N ASN A 48 -9.41 -0.93 -5.53
CA ASN A 48 -10.63 -1.68 -5.22
C ASN A 48 -10.73 -2.11 -3.75
N GLU A 49 -9.62 -2.21 -3.04
CA GLU A 49 -9.54 -2.80 -1.70
C GLU A 49 -8.80 -1.92 -0.68
N SER A 50 -8.08 -0.88 -1.09
CA SER A 50 -7.53 0.07 -0.10
C SER A 50 -8.61 1.08 0.29
N GLY A 51 -8.59 1.51 1.55
CA GLY A 51 -9.59 2.43 2.08
C GLY A 51 -9.88 2.18 3.56
N ILE A 52 -10.94 2.83 4.05
CA ILE A 52 -11.37 2.71 5.44
C ILE A 52 -12.34 1.53 5.57
N TYR A 53 -12.04 0.60 6.46
CA TYR A 53 -12.91 -0.52 6.80
C TYR A 53 -13.59 -0.26 8.15
N ILE A 54 -14.91 -0.18 8.13
CA ILE A 54 -15.77 0.06 9.28
C ILE A 54 -16.33 -1.28 9.74
N VAL A 55 -16.02 -1.66 10.98
CA VAL A 55 -16.51 -2.89 11.62
C VAL A 55 -17.81 -2.62 12.36
N ASN A 56 -17.85 -1.54 13.15
CA ASN A 56 -19.06 -1.11 13.84
C ASN A 56 -19.50 0.26 13.33
N LYS A 57 -20.55 0.27 12.51
CA LYS A 57 -21.05 1.48 11.85
C LYS A 57 -21.59 2.51 12.83
N GLU A 58 -22.40 2.09 13.79
CA GLU A 58 -23.02 3.00 14.76
C GLU A 58 -21.96 3.72 15.61
N LEU A 59 -20.98 2.97 16.14
CA LEU A 59 -19.87 3.54 16.90
C LEU A 59 -18.98 4.43 16.03
N TYR A 60 -18.75 4.06 14.77
CA TYR A 60 -17.94 4.85 13.86
C TYR A 60 -18.58 6.19 13.52
N GLU A 61 -19.89 6.21 13.23
CA GLU A 61 -20.64 7.43 12.97
C GLU A 61 -20.64 8.34 14.21
N ASP A 62 -20.90 7.77 15.39
CA ASP A 62 -20.86 8.52 16.65
C ASP A 62 -19.48 9.14 16.92
N MET A 63 -18.38 8.43 16.60
CA MET A 63 -17.01 8.93 16.72
C MET A 63 -16.67 10.07 15.78
N ILE A 64 -17.17 10.03 14.53
CA ILE A 64 -16.94 11.11 13.56
C ILE A 64 -17.77 12.33 13.93
N THR A 65 -19.00 12.14 14.39
CA THR A 65 -19.94 13.24 14.65
C THR A 65 -19.60 14.01 15.92
N HIS A 66 -19.23 13.35 17.01
CA HIS A 66 -19.16 14.02 18.32
C HIS A 66 -17.78 14.51 18.75
N ASN A 67 -16.71 14.28 17.98
CA ASN A 67 -15.31 14.36 18.46
C ASN A 67 -15.10 13.47 19.72
N LEU A 68 -14.00 12.73 19.79
CA LEU A 68 -13.77 11.70 20.81
C LEU A 68 -13.91 12.15 22.29
N GLN A 69 -13.91 13.46 22.55
CA GLN A 69 -14.01 14.03 23.90
C GLN A 69 -15.43 14.03 24.49
N ASP A 70 -16.49 13.99 23.68
CA ASP A 70 -17.87 14.21 24.16
C ASP A 70 -18.83 13.02 24.00
N ASN A 71 -18.29 11.83 23.66
CA ASN A 71 -19.14 10.69 23.34
C ASN A 71 -19.86 10.08 24.57
N LYS A 72 -21.11 9.65 24.37
CA LYS A 72 -21.95 9.02 25.41
C LYS A 72 -21.37 7.67 25.89
N TYR A 73 -20.51 7.04 25.08
CA TYR A 73 -19.87 5.74 25.34
C TYR A 73 -18.56 5.80 26.14
N THR A 74 -17.99 7.00 26.35
CA THR A 74 -16.67 7.20 26.99
C THR A 74 -16.66 6.92 28.50
N ARG A 75 -17.82 6.65 29.14
CA ARG A 75 -17.89 6.35 30.59
C ARG A 75 -17.38 4.97 31.02
N LYS A 76 -17.07 4.05 30.08
CA LYS A 76 -16.53 2.70 30.39
C LYS A 76 -15.32 2.28 29.54
N MET A 77 -14.82 3.17 28.68
CA MET A 77 -13.79 2.87 27.69
C MET A 77 -12.63 3.85 27.87
N GLU A 78 -11.52 3.38 28.42
CA GLU A 78 -10.49 4.28 28.98
C GLU A 78 -9.39 4.68 27.99
N GLU A 79 -9.30 4.08 26.80
CA GLU A 79 -8.24 4.45 25.87
C GLU A 79 -8.66 4.30 24.40
N PHE A 80 -9.19 5.40 23.85
CA PHE A 80 -9.29 5.60 22.41
C PHE A 80 -7.93 6.09 21.91
N SER A 81 -6.96 5.19 21.79
CA SER A 81 -5.68 5.57 21.23
C SER A 81 -5.74 5.56 19.70
N LYS A 82 -5.19 6.60 19.09
CA LYS A 82 -4.99 6.74 17.63
C LYS A 82 -3.80 5.89 17.12
N THR A 83 -3.23 5.03 17.98
CA THR A 83 -1.93 4.41 17.72
C THR A 83 -2.05 3.15 16.86
N VAL A 84 -1.20 3.15 15.83
CA VAL A 84 -1.08 2.25 14.69
C VAL A 84 -0.62 0.85 15.15
N TYR A 85 -1.51 -0.14 15.11
CA TYR A 85 -1.07 -1.54 15.06
C TYR A 85 -1.05 -1.96 13.59
N GLU A 86 0.11 -1.82 12.96
CA GLU A 86 0.37 -2.26 11.58
C GLU A 86 0.31 -3.79 11.55
N ARG A 87 -0.79 -4.36 11.03
CA ARG A 87 -0.75 -5.77 10.63
C ARG A 87 -0.13 -5.85 9.24
N TYR A 88 1.15 -6.15 9.20
CA TYR A 88 1.88 -6.42 7.96
C TYR A 88 1.63 -7.86 7.49
N GLN A 89 1.05 -8.01 6.29
CA GLN A 89 0.85 -9.31 5.67
C GLN A 89 1.46 -9.33 4.26
N SER A 90 2.40 -10.25 4.03
CA SER A 90 2.88 -10.55 2.68
C SER A 90 1.77 -11.21 1.87
N ILE A 91 1.36 -10.60 0.77
CA ILE A 91 0.47 -11.20 -0.23
C ILE A 91 1.31 -11.94 -1.27
N ASN A 92 2.46 -11.35 -1.63
CA ASN A 92 3.41 -11.91 -2.59
C ASN A 92 4.81 -11.41 -2.22
N SER A 93 5.85 -11.89 -2.91
CA SER A 93 7.26 -11.56 -2.67
C SER A 93 7.56 -10.06 -2.57
N ARG A 94 6.74 -9.22 -3.23
CA ARG A 94 6.91 -7.75 -3.28
C ARG A 94 5.64 -6.97 -3.01
N ILE A 95 4.57 -7.63 -2.60
CA ILE A 95 3.27 -6.99 -2.33
C ILE A 95 2.92 -7.25 -0.87
N TYR A 96 2.61 -6.17 -0.17
CA TYR A 96 2.26 -6.21 1.24
C TYR A 96 0.94 -5.51 1.46
N LYS A 97 0.18 -6.06 2.41
CA LYS A 97 -1.01 -5.43 2.96
C LYS A 97 -0.66 -4.91 4.34
N LEU A 98 -1.07 -3.67 4.62
CA LEU A 98 -0.91 -3.04 5.91
C LEU A 98 -2.30 -2.63 6.39
N ASP A 99 -2.75 -3.23 7.49
CA ASP A 99 -4.00 -2.84 8.14
C ASP A 99 -3.65 -2.02 9.40
N ASP A 100 -3.99 -0.73 9.38
CA ASP A 100 -3.70 0.24 10.45
C ASP A 100 -4.96 0.57 11.22
N ARG A 101 -4.98 0.26 12.52
CA ARG A 101 -6.16 0.56 13.36
C ARG A 101 -6.36 2.07 13.45
N LYS A 102 -7.55 2.54 13.04
CA LYS A 102 -7.92 3.96 13.09
C LYS A 102 -8.71 4.29 14.35
N TYR A 103 -9.73 3.48 14.63
CA TYR A 103 -10.55 3.62 15.83
C TYR A 103 -10.74 2.26 16.50
N TYR A 104 -10.47 2.20 17.80
CA TYR A 104 -10.72 1.04 18.64
C TYR A 104 -11.07 1.50 20.05
N TYR A 105 -11.70 0.62 20.82
CA TYR A 105 -11.94 0.85 22.24
C TYR A 105 -11.46 -0.33 23.08
N TYR A 106 -11.21 -0.06 24.35
CA TYR A 106 -10.88 -1.08 25.34
C TYR A 106 -12.06 -1.28 26.30
N ASP A 107 -12.57 -2.50 26.40
CA ASP A 107 -13.57 -2.88 27.39
C ASP A 107 -12.85 -3.39 28.64
N MET A 108 -12.83 -2.57 29.70
CA MET A 108 -12.22 -2.93 30.97
C MET A 108 -12.91 -4.11 31.66
N THR A 109 -14.23 -4.30 31.47
CA THR A 109 -14.97 -5.39 32.12
C THR A 109 -14.59 -6.76 31.56
N LYS A 110 -14.21 -6.78 30.28
CA LYS A 110 -13.77 -7.99 29.56
C LYS A 110 -12.27 -8.06 29.35
N ASN A 111 -11.54 -7.03 29.78
CA ASN A 111 -10.10 -6.86 29.57
C ASN A 111 -9.71 -7.09 28.09
N LYS A 112 -10.47 -6.52 27.15
CA LYS A 112 -10.37 -6.81 25.70
C LYS A 112 -10.53 -5.55 24.84
N SER A 113 -9.71 -5.46 23.78
CA SER A 113 -9.86 -4.41 22.76
C SER A 113 -10.77 -4.84 21.61
N TYR A 114 -11.50 -3.88 21.07
CA TYR A 114 -12.44 -4.05 19.97
C TYR A 114 -12.16 -2.99 18.90
N VAL A 115 -12.03 -3.44 17.65
CA VAL A 115 -11.77 -2.57 16.51
C VAL A 115 -13.09 -2.01 15.99
N VAL A 116 -13.18 -0.69 15.88
CA VAL A 116 -14.33 0.01 15.28
C VAL A 116 -14.06 0.27 13.81
N SER A 117 -12.85 0.71 13.46
CA SER A 117 -12.40 0.83 12.08
C SER A 117 -10.89 0.72 11.93
N PHE A 118 -10.45 0.37 10.72
CA PHE A 118 -9.05 0.35 10.32
C PHE A 118 -8.88 0.87 8.90
N GLU A 119 -7.71 1.38 8.58
CA GLU A 119 -7.30 1.73 7.22
C GLU A 119 -6.54 0.54 6.63
N ARG A 120 -6.87 0.17 5.39
CA ARG A 120 -6.12 -0.83 4.64
C ARG A 120 -5.32 -0.15 3.56
N ASN A 121 -4.01 -0.33 3.63
CA ASN A 121 -3.01 0.15 2.71
C ASN A 121 -2.37 -1.04 1.98
N PHE A 122 -1.83 -0.79 0.80
CA PHE A 122 -0.97 -1.75 0.11
C PHE A 122 0.38 -1.12 -0.19
N ALA A 123 1.43 -1.92 -0.06
CA ALA A 123 2.78 -1.52 -0.39
C ALA A 123 3.39 -2.45 -1.44
N TYR A 124 4.24 -1.87 -2.29
CA TYR A 124 4.96 -2.56 -3.34
C TYR A 124 6.47 -2.31 -3.21
N LYS A 125 7.26 -3.38 -3.17
CA LYS A 125 8.73 -3.27 -3.22
C LYS A 125 9.19 -3.06 -4.65
N ASN A 126 9.50 -1.81 -4.98
CA ASN A 126 9.99 -1.40 -6.29
C ASN A 126 11.51 -1.55 -6.38
N TYR A 127 12.01 -2.12 -7.47
CA TYR A 127 13.45 -2.24 -7.75
C TYR A 127 13.86 -1.23 -8.82
N GLY A 128 15.00 -0.58 -8.60
CA GLY A 128 15.49 0.49 -9.45
C GLY A 128 16.77 1.10 -8.89
N ILE A 129 17.11 2.28 -9.37
CA ILE A 129 18.23 3.07 -8.87
C ILE A 129 17.64 4.37 -8.33
N PHE A 130 17.62 4.48 -7.01
CA PHE A 130 17.05 5.63 -6.30
C PHE A 130 18.15 6.39 -5.62
N LEU A 131 18.23 7.68 -5.92
CA LEU A 131 19.17 8.59 -5.29
C LEU A 131 18.46 9.28 -4.14
N THR A 132 18.96 9.07 -2.94
CA THR A 132 18.43 9.67 -1.72
C THR A 132 19.55 10.45 -1.04
N GLY A 133 19.19 11.46 -0.26
CA GLY A 133 20.19 12.32 0.36
C GLY A 133 19.57 13.65 0.74
N ASP A 134 20.11 14.23 1.80
CA ASP A 134 19.79 15.57 2.26
C ASP A 134 21.12 16.33 2.43
N GLU A 135 21.09 17.64 2.28
CA GLU A 135 22.27 18.51 2.15
C GLU A 135 23.27 18.35 3.33
N GLY A 136 22.81 17.87 4.49
CA GLY A 136 23.65 17.56 5.67
C GLY A 136 24.00 16.09 5.91
N ARG A 137 23.43 15.13 5.16
CA ARG A 137 23.61 13.67 5.36
C ARG A 137 24.34 12.95 4.23
N GLY A 138 24.60 13.64 3.12
CA GLY A 138 25.31 13.09 1.96
C GLY A 138 24.39 12.35 0.99
N PHE A 139 25.01 11.70 0.00
CA PHE A 139 24.36 11.03 -1.12
C PHE A 139 24.36 9.51 -0.91
N GLU A 140 23.17 8.90 -0.90
CA GLU A 140 22.95 7.47 -0.73
C GLU A 140 22.19 6.90 -1.93
N MET A 141 22.76 5.88 -2.57
CA MET A 141 22.10 5.14 -3.64
C MET A 141 21.42 3.88 -3.11
N LYS A 142 20.14 3.70 -3.42
CA LYS A 142 19.33 2.54 -3.04
C LYS A 142 18.91 1.75 -4.27
N SER A 143 18.92 0.42 -4.16
CA SER A 143 18.50 -0.50 -5.21
C SER A 143 17.01 -0.86 -5.16
N SER A 144 16.33 -0.44 -4.09
CA SER A 144 14.89 -0.64 -3.91
C SER A 144 14.26 0.43 -3.04
N GLU A 145 12.98 0.68 -3.25
CA GLU A 145 12.13 1.54 -2.42
C GLU A 145 10.78 0.84 -2.16
N ILE A 146 10.08 1.28 -1.12
CA ILE A 146 8.71 0.84 -0.84
C ILE A 146 7.75 1.93 -1.36
N LEU A 147 6.85 1.53 -2.25
CA LEU A 147 5.78 2.38 -2.76
C LEU A 147 4.47 1.99 -2.09
N GLU A 148 3.99 2.83 -1.19
CA GLU A 148 2.71 2.67 -0.52
C GLU A 148 1.59 3.33 -1.31
N CYS A 149 0.38 2.82 -1.14
CA CYS A 149 -0.78 3.42 -1.74
C CYS A 149 -2.03 3.22 -0.87
N PHE A 150 -2.88 4.25 -0.87
CA PHE A 150 -4.12 4.32 -0.12
C PHE A 150 -5.15 5.11 -0.90
N ASN A 151 -6.39 4.64 -0.92
CA ASN A 151 -7.52 5.34 -1.51
C ASN A 151 -8.48 5.84 -0.42
N ARG A 152 -8.36 7.12 -0.09
CA ARG A 152 -9.20 7.82 0.91
C ARG A 152 -10.68 7.82 0.57
N ASN A 153 -11.04 7.71 -0.71
CA ASN A 153 -12.43 7.78 -1.16
C ASN A 153 -13.16 6.45 -0.98
N ASN A 154 -12.44 5.36 -0.71
CA ASN A 154 -13.02 4.06 -0.50
C ASN A 154 -13.36 3.85 0.98
N THR A 155 -14.60 3.45 1.23
CA THR A 155 -15.06 3.04 2.56
C THR A 155 -15.84 1.74 2.42
N PHE A 156 -15.52 0.76 3.27
CA PHE A 156 -16.09 -0.58 3.26
C PHE A 156 -16.75 -0.87 4.61
N LEU A 157 -17.94 -1.46 4.58
CA LEU A 157 -18.60 -2.00 5.76
C LEU A 157 -18.26 -3.48 5.85
N VAL A 158 -17.58 -3.88 6.93
CA VAL A 158 -17.30 -5.28 7.22
C VAL A 158 -18.58 -5.90 7.79
N LYS A 159 -19.21 -6.79 7.03
CA LYS A 159 -20.32 -7.59 7.54
C LYS A 159 -19.75 -8.69 8.44
N GLU A 160 -20.21 -8.74 9.69
CA GLU A 160 -19.99 -9.88 10.59
C GLU A 160 -20.72 -11.13 10.08
#